data_AF-A0A348PFL5-F1
#
_entry.id   AF-A0A348PFL5-F1
#
_cell.length_a   1.000
_cell.length_b   1.000
_cell.length_c   1.000
_cell.angle_alpha   90.00
_cell.angle_beta   90.00
_cell.angle_gamma   90.00
#
_symmetry.space_group_name_H-M   'P 1'
#
loop_
_entity.id
_entity.type
_entity.pdbx_description
1 polymer ?
#
loop_
_entity_poly.entity_id
_entity_poly.type
_entity_poly.pdbx_seq_one_letter_code
_entity_poly.pdbx_strand_id
1 'polypeptide(L)'
;GEFRIGDAHVHPEATTIEFESLMGIPMVQARIGAHSARFLFDTGAQFGYVLMEQLVEGGTPDGRIIDFNPIIGAIDSAAWRAEVGLGGVRFTERFGLLSGAAAAMLQMVGVDALIGCLRLHARTIWY
;
A
#
# COMPACT_ATOMS: atom_id res chain seq x y z
N GLY A 1 -4.95 -20.82 -5.69
CA GLY A 1 -3.91 -21.74 -5.20
C GLY A 1 -3.72 -21.48 -3.74
N GLU A 2 -3.40 -22.50 -2.93
CA GLU A 2 -3.25 -22.33 -1.49
C GLU A 2 -1.88 -22.80 -1.04
N PHE A 3 -1.21 -21.95 -0.26
CA PHE A 3 0.09 -22.18 0.36
C PHE A 3 -0.01 -21.72 1.83
N ARG A 4 0.49 -22.49 2.79
CA ARG A 4 0.36 -22.19 4.24
C ARG A 4 1.57 -22.71 5.01
N ILE A 5 2.17 -21.89 5.88
CA ILE A 5 3.13 -22.34 6.92
C ILE A 5 3.02 -21.46 8.17
N GLY A 6 2.82 -22.06 9.36
CA GLY A 6 3.01 -21.44 10.69
C GLY A 6 1.98 -21.82 11.77
N ASP A 7 2.39 -21.77 13.05
CA ASP A 7 1.62 -22.23 14.23
C ASP A 7 0.60 -21.23 14.79
N ALA A 8 0.58 -19.98 14.30
CA ALA A 8 -0.38 -18.99 14.76
C ALA A 8 -1.71 -19.13 14.00
N HIS A 9 -2.81 -19.20 14.73
CA HIS A 9 -4.14 -19.13 14.13
C HIS A 9 -4.39 -17.73 13.57
N VAL A 10 -5.02 -17.64 12.40
CA VAL A 10 -5.69 -16.41 11.97
C VAL A 10 -6.59 -15.98 13.13
N HIS A 11 -6.35 -14.79 13.67
CA HIS A 11 -7.11 -14.31 14.82
C HIS A 11 -8.61 -14.35 14.47
N PRO A 12 -9.52 -14.79 15.37
CA PRO A 12 -10.94 -14.87 15.06
C PRO A 12 -11.56 -13.54 14.59
N GLU A 13 -10.94 -12.42 14.96
CA GLU A 13 -11.34 -11.06 14.55
C GLU A 13 -10.61 -10.55 13.30
N ALA A 14 -9.85 -11.39 12.62
CA ALA A 14 -9.22 -11.03 11.36
C ALA A 14 -10.29 -10.72 10.30
N THR A 15 -10.02 -9.71 9.49
CA THR A 15 -10.84 -9.37 8.32
C THR A 15 -10.27 -10.07 7.10
N THR A 16 -11.12 -10.82 6.38
CA THR A 16 -10.79 -11.37 5.07
C THR A 16 -11.08 -10.34 3.99
N ILE A 17 -10.14 -10.17 3.07
CA ILE A 17 -10.25 -9.25 1.94
C ILE A 17 -9.98 -10.05 0.67
N GLU A 18 -10.90 -9.96 -0.28
CA GLU A 18 -10.71 -10.48 -1.63
C GLU A 18 -9.62 -9.66 -2.34
N PHE A 19 -8.75 -10.33 -3.07
CA PHE A 19 -7.68 -9.67 -3.83
C PHE A 19 -7.56 -10.24 -5.24
N GLU A 20 -7.13 -9.38 -6.15
CA GLU A 20 -6.71 -9.75 -7.50
C GLU A 20 -5.20 -9.97 -7.50
N SER A 21 -4.69 -10.90 -8.33
CA SER A 21 -3.24 -11.06 -8.50
C SER A 21 -2.77 -10.29 -9.73
N LEU A 22 -1.82 -9.39 -9.54
CA LEU A 22 -1.08 -8.74 -10.61
C LEU A 22 0.34 -9.33 -10.65
N MET A 23 0.60 -10.21 -11.62
CA MET A 23 1.91 -10.88 -11.76
C MET A 23 2.38 -11.61 -10.49
N GLY A 24 1.45 -12.20 -9.73
CA GLY A 24 1.75 -12.87 -8.46
C GLY A 24 1.75 -11.96 -7.24
N ILE A 25 1.62 -10.64 -7.41
CA ILE A 25 1.55 -9.68 -6.32
C ILE A 25 0.07 -9.39 -5.99
N PRO A 26 -0.35 -9.45 -4.71
CA PRO A 26 -1.71 -9.13 -4.34
C PRO A 26 -2.06 -7.67 -4.61
N MET A 27 -3.24 -7.46 -5.17
CA MET A 27 -3.84 -6.16 -5.39
C MET A 27 -5.24 -6.13 -4.78
N VAL A 28 -5.52 -5.12 -3.98
CA VAL A 28 -6.81 -4.98 -3.28
C VAL A 28 -7.49 -3.67 -3.62
N GLN A 29 -8.81 -3.65 -3.47
CA GLN A 29 -9.53 -2.39 -3.41
C GLN A 29 -9.44 -1.80 -1.99
N ALA A 30 -9.01 -0.55 -1.89
CA ALA A 30 -8.93 0.19 -0.65
C ALA A 30 -9.46 1.62 -0.83
N ARG A 31 -9.42 2.38 0.26
CA ARG A 31 -9.68 3.82 0.28
C ARG A 31 -8.53 4.57 0.92
N ILE A 32 -8.21 5.74 0.38
CA ILE A 32 -7.36 6.76 1.02
C ILE A 32 -8.23 7.98 1.23
N GLY A 33 -8.59 8.27 2.48
CA GLY A 33 -9.56 9.32 2.81
C GLY A 33 -10.87 9.18 2.01
N ALA A 34 -11.14 10.14 1.14
CA ALA A 34 -12.33 10.16 0.29
C ALA A 34 -12.19 9.32 -0.99
N HIS A 35 -10.98 8.94 -1.41
CA HIS A 35 -10.71 8.32 -2.70
C HIS A 35 -10.73 6.79 -2.61
N SER A 36 -11.33 6.14 -3.60
CA SER A 36 -11.14 4.70 -3.83
C SER A 36 -9.87 4.49 -4.64
N ALA A 37 -9.08 3.47 -4.29
CA ALA A 37 -7.79 3.20 -4.91
C ALA A 37 -7.50 1.70 -4.95
N ARG A 38 -6.81 1.26 -6.00
CA ARG A 38 -6.28 -0.10 -6.15
C ARG A 38 -4.85 -0.15 -5.61
N PHE A 39 -4.69 -0.91 -4.53
CA PHE A 39 -3.45 -1.01 -3.79
C PHE A 39 -2.68 -2.24 -4.20
N LEU A 40 -1.44 -2.07 -4.64
CA LEU A 40 -0.48 -3.15 -4.76
C LEU A 40 0.18 -3.39 -3.39
N PHE A 41 0.12 -4.62 -2.88
CA PHE A 41 0.79 -4.97 -1.63
C PHE A 41 2.27 -5.28 -1.88
N ASP A 42 3.14 -4.39 -1.41
CA ASP A 42 4.58 -4.53 -1.52
C ASP A 42 5.18 -4.93 -0.16
N THR A 43 5.65 -6.18 -0.07
CA THR A 43 6.27 -6.69 1.16
C THR A 43 7.61 -6.03 1.48
N GLY A 44 8.28 -5.44 0.47
CA GLY A 44 9.58 -4.79 0.62
C GLY A 44 9.50 -3.30 0.93
N ALA A 45 8.34 -2.67 0.79
CA ALA A 45 8.20 -1.23 0.99
C ALA A 45 8.09 -0.86 2.48
N GLN A 46 8.88 0.15 2.89
CA GLN A 46 8.83 0.71 4.24
C GLN A 46 7.68 1.72 4.43
N PHE A 47 7.27 2.37 3.34
CA PHE A 47 6.24 3.40 3.31
C PHE A 47 5.16 3.04 2.29
N GLY A 48 4.00 3.68 2.39
CA GLY A 48 3.06 3.71 1.28
C GLY A 48 3.54 4.68 0.20
N TYR A 49 3.12 4.44 -1.05
CA TYR A 49 3.35 5.38 -2.14
C TYR A 49 2.09 5.54 -2.98
N VAL A 50 1.60 6.76 -3.14
CA VAL A 50 0.56 7.05 -4.13
C VAL A 50 1.20 7.37 -5.48
N LEU A 51 0.51 7.05 -6.57
CA LEU A 51 1.00 7.38 -7.92
C LEU A 51 0.45 8.73 -8.41
N MET A 52 -0.56 9.26 -7.71
CA MET A 52 -1.15 10.58 -7.96
C MET A 52 -1.39 11.29 -6.63
N GLU A 53 -0.92 12.54 -6.52
CA GLU A 53 -1.00 13.33 -5.29
C GLU A 53 -2.44 13.55 -4.80
N GLN A 54 -3.41 13.66 -5.73
CA GLN A 54 -4.83 13.80 -5.41
C GLN A 54 -5.38 12.69 -4.50
N LEU A 55 -4.77 11.50 -4.48
CA LEU A 55 -5.22 10.39 -3.62
C LEU A 55 -5.01 10.67 -2.13
N VAL A 56 -4.09 11.57 -1.78
CA VAL A 56 -3.84 12.00 -0.39
C VAL A 56 -4.42 13.38 -0.10
N GLU A 57 -5.35 13.87 -0.93
CA GLU A 57 -6.07 15.11 -0.64
C GLU A 57 -6.83 15.00 0.71
N GLY A 58 -6.69 16.03 1.55
CA GLY A 58 -7.19 16.01 2.94
C GLY A 58 -6.29 15.29 3.93
N GLY A 59 -5.20 14.66 3.48
CA GLY A 59 -4.14 14.13 4.33
C GLY A 59 -3.31 15.23 5.01
N THR A 60 -2.66 14.89 6.12
CA THR A 60 -1.78 15.84 6.84
C THR A 60 -0.37 15.79 6.25
N PRO A 61 0.22 16.92 5.79
CA PRO A 61 1.61 16.95 5.35
C PRO A 61 2.57 16.44 6.45
N ASP A 62 3.52 15.58 6.09
CA ASP A 62 4.42 14.87 7.01
C ASP A 62 5.88 14.88 6.49
N GLY A 63 6.31 16.03 5.97
CA GLY A 63 7.68 16.25 5.51
C GLY A 63 8.01 15.52 4.20
N ARG A 64 9.12 14.78 4.20
CA ARG A 64 9.61 14.05 3.01
C ARG A 64 9.91 12.59 3.32
N ILE A 65 9.86 11.75 2.29
CA ILE A 65 10.38 10.39 2.29
C ILE A 65 11.59 10.35 1.36
N ILE A 66 12.71 9.89 1.90
CA ILE A 66 13.93 9.53 1.17
C ILE A 66 14.07 8.01 1.30
N ASP A 67 14.02 7.32 0.18
CA ASP A 67 13.98 5.85 0.13
C ASP A 67 14.68 5.33 -1.13
N PHE A 68 14.89 4.02 -1.22
CA PHE A 68 15.47 3.37 -2.38
C PHE A 68 14.78 2.03 -2.63
N ASN A 69 14.26 1.87 -3.85
CA ASN A 69 13.76 0.58 -4.34
C ASN A 69 14.75 0.02 -5.39
N PRO A 70 15.17 -1.25 -5.32
CA PRO A 70 16.16 -1.81 -6.26
C PRO A 70 15.78 -1.76 -7.74
N ILE A 71 14.47 -1.72 -8.05
CA ILE A 71 13.95 -1.66 -9.42
C ILE A 71 13.72 -0.21 -9.85
N ILE A 72 13.18 0.62 -8.95
CA ILE A 72 12.77 2.00 -9.27
C ILE A 72 13.93 3.00 -9.10
N GLY A 73 14.88 2.70 -8.22
CA GLY A 73 15.98 3.57 -7.82
C GLY A 73 15.66 4.44 -6.61
N ALA A 74 16.35 5.57 -6.52
CA ALA A 74 16.18 6.54 -5.43
C ALA A 74 14.83 7.25 -5.52
N ILE A 75 14.16 7.38 -4.38
CA ILE A 75 12.89 8.07 -4.23
C ILE A 75 13.11 9.22 -3.26
N ASP A 76 12.75 10.44 -3.67
CA ASP A 76 12.72 11.61 -2.80
C ASP A 76 11.43 12.39 -3.09
N SER A 77 10.49 12.33 -2.14
CA SER A 77 9.12 12.82 -2.34
C SER A 77 8.60 13.56 -1.12
N ALA A 78 7.64 14.47 -1.36
CA ALA A 78 6.79 14.96 -0.28
C ALA A 78 5.99 13.80 0.32
N ALA A 79 5.68 13.91 1.61
CA ALA A 79 4.98 12.87 2.35
C ALA A 79 3.73 13.41 3.04
N TRP A 80 2.72 12.56 3.17
CA TRP A 80 1.46 12.84 3.85
C TRP A 80 1.04 11.68 4.73
N ARG A 81 0.38 11.97 5.84
CA ARG A 81 -0.36 10.98 6.63
C ARG A 81 -1.82 11.01 6.22
N ALA A 82 -2.33 9.86 5.77
CA ALA A 82 -3.72 9.72 5.35
C ALA A 82 -4.35 8.48 5.98
N GLU A 83 -5.66 8.53 6.23
CA GLU A 83 -6.43 7.37 6.67
C GLU A 83 -6.60 6.41 5.50
N VAL A 84 -6.25 5.14 5.71
CA VAL A 84 -6.49 4.03 4.82
C VAL A 84 -7.67 3.22 5.35
N GLY A 85 -8.66 2.99 4.49
CA GLY A 85 -9.73 2.04 4.71
C GLY A 85 -9.49 0.80 3.86
N LEU A 86 -9.41 -0.37 4.49
CA LEU A 86 -9.21 -1.64 3.81
C LEU A 86 -10.11 -2.71 4.43
N GLY A 87 -11.11 -3.18 3.67
CA GLY A 87 -12.18 -4.01 4.24
C GLY A 87 -12.89 -3.30 5.40
N GLY A 88 -13.04 -3.98 6.55
CA GLY A 88 -13.61 -3.40 7.78
C GLY A 88 -12.60 -2.60 8.63
N VAL A 89 -11.37 -2.44 8.17
CA VAL A 89 -10.25 -1.92 8.95
C VAL A 89 -9.89 -0.50 8.52
N ARG A 90 -9.57 0.35 9.50
CA ARG A 90 -9.01 1.68 9.29
C ARG A 90 -7.69 1.84 10.03
N PHE A 91 -6.74 2.54 9.42
CA PHE A 91 -5.46 2.89 10.03
C PHE A 91 -4.85 4.10 9.29
N THR A 92 -3.91 4.80 9.94
CA THR A 92 -3.17 5.89 9.29
C THR A 92 -1.88 5.35 8.70
N GLU A 93 -1.64 5.64 7.43
CA GLU A 93 -0.40 5.33 6.73
C GLU A 93 0.32 6.62 6.31
N ARG A 94 1.65 6.54 6.19
CA ARG A 94 2.48 7.60 5.65
C ARG A 94 2.77 7.30 4.18
N PHE A 95 2.25 8.14 3.29
CA PHE A 95 2.41 8.03 1.85
C PHE A 95 3.44 9.01 1.32
N GLY A 96 4.36 8.53 0.48
CA GLY A 96 5.12 9.36 -0.45
C GLY A 96 4.44 9.43 -1.81
N LEU A 97 4.94 10.30 -2.69
CA LEU A 97 4.55 10.31 -4.10
C LEU A 97 5.58 9.56 -4.94
N LEU A 98 5.17 8.44 -5.54
CA LEU A 98 5.99 7.77 -6.55
C LEU A 98 5.70 8.40 -7.92
N SER A 99 6.76 8.84 -8.60
CA SER A 99 6.66 9.51 -9.89
C SER A 99 7.62 8.92 -10.93
N GLY A 100 7.57 9.43 -12.15
CA GLY A 100 8.44 8.97 -13.24
C GLY A 100 7.94 7.70 -13.94
N ALA A 101 8.84 7.07 -14.69
CA ALA A 101 8.48 5.96 -15.58
C ALA A 101 7.90 4.74 -14.85
N ALA A 102 8.42 4.41 -13.66
CA ALA A 102 7.91 3.31 -12.86
C ALA A 102 6.46 3.54 -12.40
N ALA A 103 6.14 4.76 -11.92
CA ALA A 103 4.78 5.13 -11.58
C ALA A 103 3.85 5.06 -12.80
N ALA A 104 4.29 5.56 -13.96
CA ALA A 104 3.52 5.51 -15.19
C ALA A 104 3.20 4.06 -15.62
N MET A 105 4.17 3.15 -15.54
CA MET A 105 3.96 1.73 -15.85
C MET A 105 2.96 1.07 -14.89
N LEU A 106 3.06 1.36 -13.59
CA LEU A 106 2.12 0.85 -12.59
C LEU A 106 0.70 1.40 -12.80
N GLN A 107 0.55 2.68 -13.14
CA GLN A 107 -0.74 3.26 -13.50
C GLN A 107 -1.34 2.60 -14.75
N MET A 108 -0.53 2.26 -15.76
CA MET A 108 -1.00 1.59 -16.98
C MET A 108 -1.62 0.22 -16.71
N VAL A 109 -1.15 -0.48 -15.68
CA VAL A 109 -1.73 -1.77 -15.23
C VAL A 109 -2.80 -1.59 -14.14
N GLY A 110 -3.18 -0.34 -13.87
CA GLY A 110 -4.30 0.02 -13.00
C GLY A 110 -3.99 0.01 -11.52
N VAL A 111 -2.73 0.22 -11.13
CA VAL A 111 -2.32 0.45 -9.74
C VAL A 111 -2.44 1.94 -9.43
N ASP A 112 -3.00 2.27 -8.27
CA ASP A 112 -3.16 3.66 -7.81
C ASP A 112 -2.18 3.99 -6.67
N ALA A 113 -1.88 2.99 -5.84
CA ALA A 113 -0.96 3.12 -4.72
C ALA A 113 -0.26 1.79 -4.39
N LEU A 114 0.87 1.90 -3.70
CA LEU A 114 1.57 0.79 -3.05
C LEU A 114 1.42 0.93 -1.53
N ILE A 115 1.29 -0.20 -0.85
CA ILE A 115 1.34 -0.25 0.62
C ILE A 115 2.39 -1.24 1.10
N GLY A 116 3.23 -0.78 2.02
CA GLY A 116 4.25 -1.58 2.68
C GLY A 116 3.68 -2.50 3.74
N CYS A 117 4.01 -3.80 3.68
CA CYS A 117 3.61 -4.75 4.74
C CYS A 117 4.38 -4.54 6.05
N LEU A 118 5.58 -3.95 6.00
CA LEU A 118 6.50 -3.82 7.14
C LEU A 118 5.96 -2.95 8.29
N ARG A 119 5.00 -2.07 8.02
CA ARG A 119 4.43 -1.12 9.01
C ARG A 119 3.05 -1.48 9.53
N LEU A 120 2.48 -2.62 9.12
CA LEU A 120 1.29 -3.19 9.75
C LEU A 120 1.65 -3.82 11.12
N HIS A 121 2.35 -3.06 11.98
CA HIS A 121 2.96 -3.46 13.25
C HIS A 121 2.01 -4.08 14.29
N ALA A 122 0.70 -4.06 14.05
CA ALA A 122 -0.31 -4.70 14.90
C ALA A 122 -1.13 -5.78 14.18
N ARG A 123 -0.75 -6.17 12.95
CA ARG A 123 -1.52 -7.07 12.11
C ARG A 123 -0.61 -8.07 11.42
N THR A 124 -0.79 -9.35 11.75
CA THR A 124 -0.20 -10.46 11.00
C THR A 124 -0.92 -10.58 9.66
N ILE A 125 -0.17 -10.52 8.56
CA ILE A 125 -0.69 -10.72 7.21
C ILE A 125 -0.52 -12.19 6.85
N TRP A 126 -1.60 -12.82 6.42
CA TRP A 126 -1.65 -14.21 5.98
C TRP A 126 -1.93 -14.21 4.48
N TYR A 127 -1.15 -14.95 3.71
CA TYR A 127 -1.39 -15.20 2.28
C TYR A 127 -1.10 -16.66 1.95
#